data_AF-A0A6C0DS42-F1
#
_entry.id   AF-A0A6C0DS42-F1
#
_cell.length_a   1.000
_cell.length_b   1.000
_cell.length_c   1.000
_cell.angle_alpha   90.00
_cell.angle_beta   90.00
_cell.angle_gamma   90.00
#
_symmetry.space_group_name_H-M   'P 1'
#
loop_
_entity.id
_entity.type
_entity.pdbx_description
1 polymer ?
#
loop_
_entity_poly.entity_id
_entity_poly.type
_entity_poly.pdbx_seq_one_letter_code
_entity_poly.pdbx_strand_id
1 'polypeptide(L)'
;MSRLLILTIIESFYLLYMFFLFKTDYSIYIAPFDKGVQNLGSLFVHDTGHYENKVCLFGRVMAVVAVGLGGWRAASGKGRLATMVFDGLCLVLAALLNMNAFVYLLPLLVGEIYIMTNLID
;
A
#
# COMPACT_ATOMS: atom_id res chain seq x y z
N MET A 1 25.48 -0.16 -3.38
CA MET A 1 24.09 0.18 -3.01
C MET A 1 23.69 -0.75 -1.87
N SER A 2 23.22 -0.22 -0.73
CA SER A 2 22.87 -1.08 0.41
C SER A 2 21.69 -1.99 0.06
N ARG A 3 21.64 -3.22 0.61
CA ARG A 3 20.54 -4.17 0.38
C ARG A 3 19.19 -3.55 0.73
N LEU A 4 19.14 -2.78 1.84
CA LEU A 4 17.99 -2.00 2.27
C LEU A 4 17.49 -1.07 1.15
N LEU A 5 18.39 -0.27 0.56
CA LEU A 5 18.00 0.70 -0.46
C LEU A 5 17.52 0.04 -1.76
N ILE A 6 18.12 -1.09 -2.17
CA ILE A 6 17.63 -1.87 -3.31
C ILE A 6 16.21 -2.37 -3.06
N LEU A 7 15.95 -2.97 -1.90
CA LEU A 7 14.62 -3.50 -1.57
C LEU A 7 13.58 -2.39 -1.46
N THR A 8 13.90 -1.27 -0.81
CA THR A 8 13.00 -0.12 -0.72
C THR A 8 12.64 0.44 -2.09
N ILE A 9 13.58 0.46 -3.05
CA ILE A 9 13.28 0.87 -4.42
C ILE A 9 12.32 -0.13 -5.09
N ILE A 10 12.55 -1.43 -4.94
CA ILE A 10 11.67 -2.47 -5.50
C ILE A 10 10.26 -2.36 -4.89
N GLU A 11 10.15 -2.21 -3.57
CA GLU A 11 8.89 -2.01 -2.85
C GLU A 11 8.17 -0.75 -3.34
N SER A 12 8.91 0.34 -3.54
CA SER A 12 8.33 1.60 -4.01
C SER A 12 7.79 1.48 -5.42
N PHE A 13 8.55 0.84 -6.33
CA PHE A 13 8.07 0.58 -7.69
C PHE A 13 6.85 -0.34 -7.69
N TYR A 14 6.86 -1.39 -6.88
CA TYR A 14 5.73 -2.30 -6.74
C TYR A 14 4.47 -1.57 -6.26
N LEU A 15 4.57 -0.79 -5.18
CA LEU A 15 3.47 0.00 -4.64
C LEU A 15 2.90 0.97 -5.66
N LEU A 16 3.76 1.76 -6.31
CA LEU A 16 3.34 2.73 -7.31
C LEU A 16 2.68 2.05 -8.51
N TYR A 17 3.24 0.95 -8.99
CA TYR A 17 2.64 0.19 -10.07
C TYR A 17 1.25 -0.33 -9.68
N MET A 18 1.12 -1.01 -8.54
CA MET A 18 -0.15 -1.61 -8.12
C MET A 18 -1.24 -0.58 -7.82
N PHE A 19 -0.89 0.56 -7.23
CA PHE A 19 -1.86 1.56 -6.80
C PHE A 19 -2.24 2.57 -7.89
N PHE A 20 -1.38 2.80 -8.89
CA PHE A 20 -1.63 3.81 -9.93
C PHE A 20 -1.82 3.23 -11.34
N LEU A 21 -1.14 2.14 -11.69
CA LEU A 21 -1.06 1.67 -13.07
C LEU A 21 -1.79 0.35 -13.28
N PHE A 22 -1.79 -0.53 -12.28
CA PHE A 22 -2.40 -1.85 -12.40
C PHE A 22 -3.91 -1.74 -12.62
N LYS A 23 -4.39 -2.45 -13.64
CA LYS A 23 -5.81 -2.56 -14.01
C LYS A 23 -6.22 -4.02 -14.00
N THR A 24 -7.45 -4.28 -13.61
CA THR A 24 -7.99 -5.64 -13.54
C THR A 24 -9.50 -5.62 -13.76
N ASP A 25 -10.02 -6.72 -14.29
CA ASP A 25 -11.46 -6.99 -14.36
C ASP A 25 -12.01 -7.53 -13.03
N TYR A 26 -11.13 -8.03 -12.17
CA TYR A 26 -11.52 -8.63 -10.90
C TYR A 26 -11.62 -7.59 -9.79
N SER A 27 -12.76 -7.58 -9.12
CA SER A 27 -13.03 -6.71 -7.97
C SER A 27 -13.52 -7.53 -6.79
N ILE A 28 -12.88 -7.35 -5.64
CA ILE A 28 -13.26 -8.01 -4.39
C ILE A 28 -14.18 -7.09 -3.57
N TYR A 29 -15.47 -7.40 -3.52
CA TYR A 29 -16.52 -6.55 -2.92
C TYR A 29 -16.91 -6.92 -1.47
N ILE A 30 -16.01 -7.58 -0.71
CA ILE A 30 -16.31 -8.08 0.64
C ILE A 30 -15.84 -7.15 1.77
N ALA A 31 -15.28 -5.97 1.42
CA ALA A 31 -14.81 -5.01 2.41
C ALA A 31 -15.99 -4.51 3.29
N PRO A 32 -15.89 -4.58 4.64
CA PRO A 32 -16.99 -4.26 5.54
C PRO A 32 -17.60 -2.86 5.36
N PHE A 33 -16.77 -1.87 5.04
CA PHE A 33 -17.20 -0.47 4.95
C PHE A 33 -17.19 0.07 3.52
N ASP A 34 -17.05 -0.81 2.53
CA ASP A 34 -16.91 -0.43 1.12
C ASP A 34 -18.02 0.52 0.66
N LYS A 35 -19.28 0.08 0.74
CA LYS A 35 -20.44 0.86 0.28
C LYS A 35 -20.71 2.10 1.12
N GLY A 36 -20.46 2.02 2.43
CA GLY A 36 -20.72 3.14 3.35
C GLY A 36 -19.75 4.28 3.14
N VAL A 37 -18.47 3.95 2.92
CA VAL A 37 -17.39 4.93 2.84
C VAL A 37 -17.27 5.55 1.45
N GLN A 38 -17.68 4.85 0.39
CA GLN A 38 -17.78 5.45 -0.95
C GLN A 38 -18.73 6.66 -0.99
N ASN A 39 -19.75 6.72 -0.12
CA ASN A 39 -20.66 7.86 -0.03
C ASN A 39 -20.10 9.06 0.75
N LEU A 40 -18.94 8.90 1.41
CA LEU A 40 -18.34 9.98 2.23
C LEU A 40 -17.55 11.00 1.39
N GLY A 41 -17.24 10.69 0.13
CA GLY A 41 -16.62 11.63 -0.80
C GLY A 41 -15.75 10.97 -1.85
N SER A 42 -15.34 11.76 -2.85
CA SER A 42 -14.56 11.32 -4.01
C SER A 42 -13.22 10.66 -3.66
N LEU A 43 -12.69 10.92 -2.45
CA LEU A 43 -11.45 10.31 -1.96
C LEU A 43 -11.56 8.79 -1.83
N PHE A 44 -12.75 8.29 -1.49
CA PHE A 44 -12.99 6.88 -1.19
C PHE A 44 -13.67 6.11 -2.33
N VAL A 45 -14.15 6.83 -3.35
CA VAL A 45 -14.70 6.23 -4.55
C VAL A 45 -13.58 5.48 -5.28
N HIS A 46 -13.85 4.23 -5.62
CA HIS A 46 -13.00 3.41 -6.50
C HIS A 46 -13.82 2.92 -7.68
N ASP A 47 -13.13 2.72 -8.80
CA ASP A 47 -13.77 2.45 -10.07
C ASP A 47 -14.28 1.00 -10.17
N THR A 48 -15.56 0.84 -10.53
CA THR A 48 -16.20 -0.46 -10.68
C THR A 48 -16.33 -0.92 -12.13
N GLY A 49 -15.84 -0.14 -13.11
CA GLY A 49 -15.94 -0.45 -14.54
C GLY A 49 -15.06 -1.62 -15.00
N HIS A 50 -15.20 -2.01 -16.27
CA HIS A 50 -14.41 -3.11 -16.82
C HIS A 50 -12.96 -2.70 -17.06
N TYR A 51 -12.01 -3.54 -16.65
CA TYR A 51 -10.56 -3.34 -16.81
C TYR A 51 -10.03 -1.97 -16.33
N GLU A 52 -10.18 -1.70 -15.04
CA GLU A 52 -9.82 -0.41 -14.42
C GLU A 52 -8.96 -0.59 -13.17
N ASN A 53 -8.35 0.50 -12.73
CA ASN A 53 -7.63 0.52 -11.46
C ASN A 53 -8.65 0.56 -10.32
N LYS A 54 -8.68 -0.52 -9.52
CA LYS A 54 -9.67 -0.70 -8.46
C LYS A 54 -9.32 0.01 -7.16
N VAL A 55 -8.31 0.86 -7.14
CA VAL A 55 -7.82 1.54 -5.94
C VAL A 55 -8.33 2.98 -5.93
N CYS A 56 -8.96 3.38 -4.82
CA CYS A 56 -9.45 4.75 -4.64
C CYS A 56 -8.30 5.75 -4.46
N LEU A 57 -8.61 7.04 -4.59
CA LEU A 57 -7.65 8.11 -4.40
C LEU A 57 -7.00 8.07 -3.00
N PHE A 58 -7.78 7.72 -1.96
CA PHE A 58 -7.25 7.53 -0.61
C PHE A 58 -6.13 6.48 -0.56
N GLY A 59 -6.35 5.31 -1.16
CA GLY A 59 -5.33 4.28 -1.25
C GLY A 59 -4.07 4.78 -1.96
N ARG A 60 -4.23 5.53 -3.05
CA ARG A 60 -3.11 6.13 -3.80
C ARG A 60 -2.30 7.11 -2.95
N VAL A 61 -2.96 7.95 -2.15
CA VAL A 61 -2.29 8.85 -1.20
C VAL A 61 -1.50 8.04 -0.17
N MET A 62 -2.10 7.00 0.41
CA MET A 62 -1.42 6.13 1.38
C MET A 62 -0.17 5.47 0.77
N ALA A 63 -0.24 5.03 -0.48
CA ALA A 63 0.93 4.47 -1.19
C ALA A 63 2.06 5.49 -1.35
N VAL A 64 1.75 6.75 -1.70
CA VAL A 64 2.77 7.81 -1.81
C VAL A 64 3.44 8.08 -0.45
N VAL A 65 2.65 8.12 0.62
CA VAL A 65 3.18 8.29 1.98
C VAL A 65 4.06 7.10 2.38
N ALA A 66 3.64 5.87 2.08
CA ALA A 66 4.44 4.66 2.35
C ALA A 66 5.78 4.70 1.62
N VAL A 67 5.80 5.09 0.33
CA VAL A 67 7.04 5.27 -0.45
C VAL A 67 7.95 6.32 0.19
N GLY A 68 7.40 7.46 0.62
CA GLY A 68 8.16 8.51 1.29
C GLY A 68 8.78 8.05 2.60
N LEU A 69 8.01 7.33 3.43
CA LEU A 69 8.48 6.76 4.70
C LEU A 69 9.54 5.67 4.49
N GLY A 70 9.36 4.80 3.49
CA GLY A 70 10.35 3.80 3.10
C GLY A 70 11.66 4.46 2.65
N GLY A 71 11.59 5.49 1.82
CA GLY A 71 12.75 6.28 1.39
C GLY A 71 13.47 6.97 2.55
N TRP A 72 12.73 7.58 3.49
CA TRP A 72 13.30 8.16 4.70
C TRP A 72 13.99 7.10 5.56
N ARG A 73 13.41 5.91 5.70
CA ARG A 73 14.02 4.78 6.41
C ARG A 73 15.33 4.35 5.74
N ALA A 74 15.32 4.16 4.42
CA ALA A 74 16.50 3.76 3.67
C ALA A 74 17.64 4.80 3.72
N ALA A 75 17.31 6.10 3.77
CA ALA A 75 18.29 7.17 3.83
C ALA A 75 18.86 7.41 5.24
N SER A 76 18.02 7.32 6.28
CA SER A 76 18.40 7.68 7.65
C SER A 76 18.83 6.48 8.51
N GLY A 77 18.48 5.25 8.10
CA GLY A 77 18.61 4.05 8.93
C GLY A 77 17.68 4.04 10.15
N LYS A 78 16.79 5.04 10.28
CA LYS A 78 15.83 5.21 11.39
C LYS A 78 14.41 5.07 10.88
N GLY A 79 13.42 5.15 11.77
CA GLY A 79 12.01 5.16 11.38
C GLY A 79 11.37 3.79 11.21
N ARG A 80 12.04 2.70 11.62
CA ARG A 80 11.51 1.32 11.59
C ARG A 80 10.12 1.19 12.20
N LEU A 81 9.93 1.71 13.41
CA LEU A 81 8.62 1.65 14.06
C LEU A 81 7.57 2.46 13.29
N ALA A 82 7.96 3.60 12.71
CA ALA A 82 7.05 4.45 11.97
C ALA A 82 6.58 3.79 10.66
N THR A 83 7.48 3.16 9.90
CA THR A 83 7.11 2.43 8.67
C THR A 83 6.22 1.24 9.00
N MET A 84 6.56 0.46 10.02
CA MET A 84 5.76 -0.71 10.44
C MET A 84 4.35 -0.32 10.93
N VAL A 85 4.24 0.71 11.76
CA VAL A 85 2.93 1.19 12.24
C VAL A 85 2.11 1.73 11.08
N PHE A 86 2.74 2.47 10.17
CA PHE A 86 2.06 3.03 9.00
C PHE A 86 1.59 1.94 8.03
N ASP A 87 2.43 0.95 7.73
CA ASP A 87 2.08 -0.17 6.84
C ASP A 87 0.99 -1.06 7.47
N GLY A 88 1.06 -1.29 8.78
CA GLY A 88 -0.02 -1.95 9.53
C GLY A 88 -1.33 -1.18 9.45
N LEU A 89 -1.29 0.15 9.59
CA LEU A 89 -2.46 1.00 9.42
C LEU A 89 -3.01 0.96 7.99
N CYS A 90 -2.14 1.03 6.97
CA CYS A 90 -2.50 0.86 5.56
C CYS A 90 -3.23 -0.46 5.32
N LEU A 91 -2.70 -1.55 5.87
CA LEU A 91 -3.27 -2.89 5.71
C LEU A 91 -4.65 -2.99 6.34
N VAL A 92 -4.83 -2.50 7.56
CA VAL A 92 -6.13 -2.48 8.25
C VAL A 92 -7.13 -1.62 7.47
N LEU A 93 -6.75 -0.42 7.06
CA LEU A 93 -7.62 0.47 6.29
C LEU A 93 -7.97 -0.13 4.93
N ALA A 94 -7.02 -0.77 4.26
CA ALA A 94 -7.29 -1.46 3.01
C ALA A 94 -8.27 -2.62 3.21
N ALA A 95 -8.11 -3.44 4.25
CA ALA A 95 -9.05 -4.52 4.55
C ALA A 95 -10.48 -4.01 4.81
N LEU A 96 -10.60 -2.84 5.43
CA LEU A 96 -11.88 -2.23 5.76
C LEU A 96 -12.55 -1.55 4.56
N LEU A 97 -11.77 -0.92 3.69
CA LEU A 97 -12.26 0.02 2.67
C LEU A 97 -12.15 -0.52 1.24
N ASN A 98 -11.17 -1.36 0.94
CA ASN A 98 -10.87 -1.81 -0.42
C ASN A 98 -10.05 -3.11 -0.42
N MET A 99 -10.73 -4.25 -0.62
CA MET A 99 -10.08 -5.55 -0.58
C MET A 99 -9.10 -5.80 -1.73
N ASN A 100 -9.22 -5.11 -2.86
CA ASN A 100 -8.20 -5.20 -3.91
C ASN A 100 -6.89 -4.57 -3.43
N ALA A 101 -6.96 -3.36 -2.85
CA ALA A 101 -5.81 -2.70 -2.26
C ALA A 101 -5.19 -3.53 -1.12
N PHE A 102 -6.01 -4.23 -0.32
CA PHE A 102 -5.52 -5.14 0.72
C PHE A 102 -4.66 -6.26 0.13
N VAL A 103 -5.14 -6.93 -0.92
CA VAL A 103 -4.40 -7.99 -1.61
C VAL A 103 -3.09 -7.44 -2.19
N TYR A 104 -3.10 -6.22 -2.73
CA TYR A 104 -1.92 -5.58 -3.29
C TYR A 104 -0.88 -5.20 -2.21
N LEU A 105 -1.27 -5.08 -0.95
CA LEU A 105 -0.34 -4.81 0.15
C LEU A 105 0.30 -6.09 0.72
N LEU A 106 -0.22 -7.29 0.41
CA LEU A 106 0.32 -8.53 0.97
C LEU A 106 1.80 -8.76 0.60
N PRO A 107 2.24 -8.60 -0.67
CA PRO A 107 3.65 -8.77 -1.00
C PRO A 107 4.55 -7.72 -0.34
N LEU A 108 4.04 -6.50 -0.15
CA LEU A 108 4.76 -5.45 0.58
C LEU A 108 4.98 -5.85 2.04
N LEU A 109 3.96 -6.39 2.73
CA LEU A 109 4.08 -6.82 4.12
C LEU A 109 5.15 -7.90 4.30
N VAL A 110 5.22 -8.86 3.36
CA VAL A 110 6.26 -9.90 3.36
C VAL A 110 7.65 -9.28 3.18
N GLY A 111 7.79 -8.31 2.27
CA GLY A 111 9.03 -7.55 2.08
C GLY A 111 9.45 -6.80 3.33
N GLU A 112 8.52 -6.09 3.96
CA GLU A 112 8.76 -5.29 5.17
C GLU A 112 9.21 -6.18 6.34
N ILE A 113 8.55 -7.33 6.56
CA ILE A 113 8.97 -8.30 7.59
C ILE A 113 10.40 -8.79 7.33
N TYR A 114 10.75 -9.11 6.08
CA TYR A 114 12.09 -9.56 5.73
C TYR A 114 13.15 -8.48 6.02
N ILE A 115 12.90 -7.23 5.61
CA ILE A 115 13.80 -6.11 5.87
C ILE A 115 14.02 -5.92 7.38
N MET A 116 12.93 -5.96 8.16
CA MET A 116 12.98 -5.74 9.61
C MET A 116 13.69 -6.84 10.39
N THR A 117 13.67 -8.08 9.88
CA THR A 117 14.27 -9.23 10.56
C THR A 117 15.72 -9.49 10.17
N ASN A 118 16.14 -9.08 8.96
CA ASN A 118 17.44 -9.47 8.41
C ASN A 118 18.37 -8.31 8.03
N LEU A 119 17.88 -7.06 7.95
CA LEU A 119 18.65 -5.95 7.39
C LEU A 119 18.74 -4.71 8.26
N ILE A 120 18.03 -4.67 9.39
CA ILE A 120 18.03 -3.56 10.34
C ILE A 120 18.35 -4.14 11.72
N ASP A 121 19.60 -3.94 12.16
CA ASP A 121 20.07 -4.19 13.53
C ASP A 121 19.62 -3.06 14.47
#